data_AF-A0A519H7T7-F1
#
_entry.id   AF-A0A519H7T7-F1
#
_cell.length_a   1.000
_cell.length_b   1.000
_cell.length_c   1.000
_cell.angle_alpha   90.00
_cell.angle_beta   90.00
_cell.angle_gamma   90.00
#
_symmetry.space_group_name_H-M   'P 1'
#
loop_
_entity.id
_entity.type
_entity.pdbx_description
1 polymer ?
#
loop_
_entity_poly.entity_id
_entity_poly.type
_entity_poly.pdbx_seq_one_letter_code
_entity_poly.pdbx_strand_id
1 'polypeptide(L)'
;MTSRRTDAAASPRSDAEPFAFTRDEFLRGAYAAWWLTVGVIGLLLLGTFGTATFGAGTWFAILIVGMVTLAVVAPIVFCALLLFAPAVYVLAKAMRRVPWPVVHLAAMTVAGFLLGALTTAIVMHIVGPAVFVPGAGLVYASGPAVSLPLAWLTTSRRARLADTGLLPLPKPDPDANAEDGLADRLRSQTHGSSGR
;
A
#
# COMPACT_ATOMS: atom_id res chain seq x y z
N MET A 1 21.82 -15.45 -35.37
CA MET A 1 20.55 -14.70 -35.22
C MET A 1 19.86 -15.17 -33.96
N THR A 2 20.25 -14.63 -32.82
CA THR A 2 19.62 -14.88 -31.53
C THR A 2 18.37 -14.02 -31.46
N SER A 3 17.21 -14.68 -31.53
CA SER A 3 15.91 -14.14 -31.16
C SER A 3 16.02 -13.55 -29.75
N ARG A 4 16.28 -12.25 -29.67
CA ARG A 4 16.18 -11.46 -28.44
C ARG A 4 14.70 -11.55 -28.06
N ARG A 5 14.35 -12.45 -27.14
CA ARG A 5 13.05 -12.46 -26.47
C ARG A 5 12.88 -11.07 -25.85
N THR A 6 12.27 -10.17 -26.59
CA THR A 6 11.70 -8.93 -26.08
C THR A 6 10.38 -9.31 -25.42
N ASP A 7 10.44 -10.17 -24.40
CA ASP A 7 9.36 -10.33 -23.45
C ASP A 7 9.47 -9.19 -22.42
N ALA A 8 9.73 -7.96 -22.90
CA ALA A 8 9.37 -6.78 -22.14
C ALA A 8 7.85 -6.88 -22.04
N ALA A 9 7.36 -7.43 -20.93
CA ALA A 9 5.94 -7.60 -20.67
C ALA A 9 5.24 -6.32 -21.10
N ALA A 10 4.45 -6.41 -22.18
CA ALA A 10 3.85 -5.23 -22.80
C ALA A 10 3.15 -4.43 -21.70
N SER A 11 3.49 -3.14 -21.59
CA SER A 11 2.91 -2.29 -20.54
C SER A 11 1.39 -2.48 -20.53
N PRO A 12 0.75 -2.64 -19.36
CA PRO A 12 -0.70 -2.75 -19.29
C PRO A 12 -1.40 -1.46 -19.74
N ARG A 13 -0.67 -0.34 -19.86
CA ARG A 13 -1.21 0.97 -20.18
C ARG A 13 -1.27 1.17 -21.69
N SER A 14 -2.38 1.73 -22.12
CA SER A 14 -2.66 2.11 -23.52
C SER A 14 -3.41 3.45 -23.54
N ASP A 15 -3.57 4.06 -24.71
CA ASP A 15 -4.34 5.30 -24.85
C ASP A 15 -5.78 5.17 -24.36
N ALA A 16 -6.37 3.97 -24.47
CA ALA A 16 -7.71 3.67 -23.98
C ALA A 16 -7.75 3.44 -22.45
N GLU A 17 -6.65 2.98 -21.86
CA GLU A 17 -6.55 2.63 -20.43
C GLU A 17 -5.27 3.21 -19.82
N PRO A 18 -5.17 4.55 -19.70
CA PRO A 18 -3.92 5.23 -19.32
C PRO A 18 -3.48 4.93 -17.88
N PHE A 19 -4.39 4.48 -17.02
CA PHE A 19 -4.13 4.14 -15.61
C PHE A 19 -4.38 2.67 -15.30
N ALA A 20 -4.19 1.78 -16.27
CA ALA A 20 -4.14 0.35 -15.98
C ALA A 20 -2.93 0.02 -15.09
N PHE A 21 -3.19 -0.64 -13.97
CA PHE A 21 -2.16 -1.15 -13.07
C PHE A 21 -2.10 -2.67 -13.12
N THR A 22 -0.88 -3.21 -13.02
CA THR A 22 -0.70 -4.64 -12.72
C THR A 22 -1.09 -4.94 -11.28
N ARG A 23 -1.27 -6.23 -10.98
CA ARG A 23 -1.48 -6.69 -9.59
C ARG A 23 -0.34 -6.28 -8.68
N ASP A 24 0.90 -6.40 -9.15
CA ASP A 24 2.09 -6.11 -8.35
C ASP A 24 2.24 -4.62 -8.06
N GLU A 25 1.91 -3.77 -9.03
CA GLU A 25 1.87 -2.31 -8.83
C GLU A 25 0.82 -1.93 -7.80
N PHE A 26 -0.36 -2.55 -7.85
CA PHE A 26 -1.39 -2.34 -6.84
C PHE A 26 -0.92 -2.78 -5.45
N LEU A 27 -0.30 -3.96 -5.31
CA LEU A 27 0.19 -4.45 -4.02
C LEU A 27 1.31 -3.56 -3.46
N ARG A 28 2.23 -3.10 -4.30
CA ARG A 28 3.26 -2.11 -3.92
C ARG A 28 2.63 -0.79 -3.48
N GLY A 29 1.60 -0.34 -4.19
CA GLY A 29 0.84 0.86 -3.83
C GLY A 29 0.10 0.71 -2.50
N ALA A 30 -0.52 -0.44 -2.26
CA ALA A 30 -1.19 -0.74 -0.98
C ALA A 30 -0.17 -0.78 0.17
N TYR A 31 0.98 -1.42 -0.02
CA TYR A 31 2.05 -1.44 0.97
C TYR A 31 2.60 -0.04 1.27
N ALA A 32 2.80 0.79 0.24
CA ALA A 32 3.18 2.18 0.41
C ALA A 32 2.09 2.99 1.14
N ALA A 33 0.82 2.77 0.83
CA ALA A 33 -0.31 3.40 1.51
C ALA A 33 -0.34 3.06 3.00
N TRP A 34 -0.06 1.81 3.37
CA TRP A 34 0.04 1.40 4.77
C TRP A 34 1.12 2.18 5.52
N TRP A 35 2.36 2.20 5.00
CA TRP A 35 3.45 2.95 5.64
C TRP A 35 3.17 4.45 5.72
N LEU A 36 2.62 5.04 4.66
CA LEU A 36 2.21 6.44 4.67
C LEU A 36 1.11 6.70 5.69
N THR A 37 0.14 5.80 5.84
CA THR A 37 -0.92 5.91 6.85
C THR A 37 -0.32 5.90 8.26
N VAL A 38 0.56 4.95 8.55
CA VAL A 38 1.26 4.84 9.83
C VAL A 38 2.05 6.11 10.11
N GLY A 39 2.80 6.63 9.13
CA GLY A 39 3.55 7.88 9.26
C GLY A 39 2.66 9.11 9.51
N VAL A 40 1.57 9.26 8.76
CA VAL A 40 0.62 10.37 8.93
C VAL A 40 -0.08 10.30 10.28
N ILE A 41 -0.56 9.12 10.69
CA ILE A 41 -1.14 8.93 12.02
C ILE A 41 -0.12 9.29 13.10
N GLY A 42 1.12 8.81 13.01
CA GLY A 42 2.18 9.15 13.97
C GLY A 42 2.43 10.66 14.06
N LEU A 43 2.49 11.35 12.92
CA LEU A 43 2.65 12.81 12.88
C LEU A 43 1.46 13.56 13.51
N LEU A 44 0.24 13.12 13.20
CA LEU A 44 -0.98 13.71 13.76
C LEU A 44 -1.09 13.48 15.27
N LEU A 45 -0.73 12.30 15.75
CA LEU A 45 -0.65 12.00 17.18
C LEU A 45 0.38 12.90 17.86
N LEU A 46 1.57 13.06 17.28
CA LEU A 46 2.60 13.96 17.81
C LEU A 46 2.12 15.41 17.89
N GLY A 47 1.45 15.90 16.84
CA GLY A 47 0.87 17.26 16.83
C GLY A 47 -0.23 17.45 17.88
N THR A 48 -1.13 16.47 18.01
CA THR A 48 -2.29 16.54 18.92
C THR A 48 -1.86 16.46 20.39
N PHE A 49 -1.03 15.47 20.75
CA PHE A 49 -0.60 15.26 22.14
C PHE A 49 0.55 16.19 22.55
N GLY A 50 1.42 16.56 21.61
CA GLY A 50 2.57 17.43 21.86
C GLY A 50 2.19 18.86 22.18
N THR A 51 1.07 19.35 21.63
CA THR A 51 0.63 20.74 21.85
C THR A 51 -0.44 20.87 22.94
N ALA A 52 -1.31 19.87 23.12
CA ALA A 52 -2.50 20.01 23.97
C ALA A 52 -2.32 19.50 25.41
N THR A 53 -1.47 18.49 25.66
CA THR A 53 -1.61 17.70 26.90
C THR A 53 -0.43 17.79 27.86
N PHE A 54 0.82 17.89 27.38
CA PHE A 54 1.97 17.64 28.26
C PHE A 54 2.99 18.79 28.40
N GLY A 55 2.85 19.93 27.70
CA GLY A 55 3.78 21.06 27.79
C GLY A 55 5.19 20.76 27.27
N ALA A 56 6.05 21.78 27.16
CA ALA A 56 7.35 21.68 26.45
C ALA A 56 8.42 20.77 27.10
N GLY A 57 8.16 20.17 28.27
CA GLY A 57 9.14 19.38 29.04
C GLY A 57 8.97 17.85 28.96
N THR A 58 8.01 17.35 28.21
CA THR A 58 7.51 15.96 28.29
C THR A 58 7.56 15.20 26.97
N TRP A 59 8.33 15.71 26.00
CA TRP A 59 8.49 15.10 24.67
C TRP A 59 8.80 13.60 24.72
N PHE A 60 9.58 13.17 25.70
CA PHE A 60 9.91 11.76 25.89
C PHE A 60 8.68 10.90 26.22
N ALA A 61 7.77 11.38 27.07
CA ALA A 61 6.52 10.69 27.39
C ALA A 61 5.57 10.66 26.18
N ILE A 62 5.47 11.76 25.42
CA ILE A 62 4.69 11.84 24.18
C ILE A 62 5.21 10.83 23.15
N LEU A 63 6.53 10.72 22.99
CA LEU A 63 7.14 9.76 22.08
C LEU A 63 6.83 8.32 22.51
N ILE A 64 6.96 7.98 23.79
CA ILE A 64 6.63 6.63 24.29
C ILE A 64 5.15 6.31 24.04
N VAL A 65 4.24 7.19 24.46
CA VAL A 65 2.78 6.97 24.29
C VAL A 65 2.42 6.89 22.82
N GLY A 66 2.98 7.78 21.98
CA GLY A 66 2.80 7.76 20.54
C GLY A 66 3.30 6.46 19.90
N MET A 67 4.48 5.99 20.28
CA MET A 67 5.07 4.75 19.77
C MET A 67 4.28 3.52 20.21
N VAL A 68 3.84 3.44 21.46
CA VAL A 68 2.99 2.35 21.96
C VAL A 68 1.64 2.35 21.22
N THR A 69 1.02 3.52 21.07
CA THR A 69 -0.22 3.68 20.31
C THR A 69 -0.03 3.21 18.86
N LEU A 70 1.07 3.61 18.21
CA LEU A 70 1.38 3.23 16.84
C LEU A 70 1.65 1.72 16.71
N ALA A 71 2.33 1.11 17.67
CA ALA A 71 2.60 -0.32 17.70
C ALA A 71 1.32 -1.16 17.78
N VAL A 72 0.29 -0.66 18.47
CA VAL A 72 -1.04 -1.30 18.55
C VAL A 72 -1.89 -1.00 17.31
N VAL A 73 -1.88 0.24 16.83
CA VAL A 73 -2.75 0.69 15.74
C VAL A 73 -2.24 0.24 14.37
N ALA A 74 -0.92 0.18 14.13
CA ALA A 74 -0.36 -0.16 12.82
C ALA A 74 -0.77 -1.57 12.32
N PRO A 75 -0.77 -2.63 13.16
CA PRO A 75 -1.33 -3.93 12.78
C PRO A 75 -2.83 -3.87 12.47
N ILE A 76 -3.61 -3.08 13.22
CA ILE A 76 -5.04 -2.91 12.98
C ILE A 76 -5.28 -2.24 11.63
N VAL A 77 -4.54 -1.18 11.32
CA VAL A 77 -4.57 -0.49 10.02
C VAL A 77 -4.19 -1.46 8.89
N PHE A 78 -3.19 -2.32 9.11
CA PHE A 78 -2.80 -3.33 8.13
C PHE A 78 -3.95 -4.31 7.83
N CYS A 79 -4.58 -4.86 8.86
CA CYS A 79 -5.74 -5.74 8.72
C CYS A 79 -6.92 -5.04 8.04
N ALA A 80 -7.24 -3.80 8.44
CA ALA A 80 -8.29 -3.01 7.82
C ALA A 80 -7.99 -2.78 6.32
N LEU A 81 -6.74 -2.48 5.97
CA LEU A 81 -6.31 -2.32 4.59
C LEU A 81 -6.45 -3.64 3.81
N LEU A 82 -6.07 -4.78 4.38
CA LEU A 82 -6.24 -6.08 3.72
C LEU A 82 -7.71 -6.38 3.42
N LEU A 83 -8.61 -6.09 4.36
CA LEU A 83 -10.05 -6.25 4.17
C LEU A 83 -10.61 -5.30 3.11
N PHE A 84 -10.08 -4.08 3.05
CA PHE A 84 -10.56 -3.02 2.15
C PHE A 84 -9.91 -3.06 0.75
N ALA A 85 -8.73 -3.67 0.62
CA ALA A 85 -7.94 -3.72 -0.60
C ALA A 85 -8.70 -4.28 -1.82
N PRO A 86 -9.51 -5.37 -1.71
CA PRO A 86 -10.30 -5.86 -2.85
C PRO A 86 -11.26 -4.81 -3.41
N ALA A 87 -11.93 -4.03 -2.55
CA ALA A 87 -12.85 -2.98 -2.97
C ALA A 87 -12.10 -1.84 -3.70
N VAL A 88 -10.95 -1.42 -3.16
CA VAL A 88 -10.10 -0.40 -3.79
C VAL A 88 -9.52 -0.90 -5.12
N TYR A 89 -9.17 -2.19 -5.22
CA TYR A 89 -8.71 -2.80 -6.46
C TYR A 89 -9.79 -2.76 -7.54
N VAL A 90 -11.03 -3.13 -7.20
CA VAL A 90 -12.17 -3.04 -8.12
C VAL A 90 -12.42 -1.60 -8.55
N LEU A 91 -12.39 -0.64 -7.61
CA LEU A 91 -12.52 0.78 -7.90
C LEU A 91 -11.43 1.27 -8.87
N ALA A 92 -10.17 0.97 -8.60
CA ALA A 92 -9.05 1.33 -9.46
C ALA A 92 -9.19 0.72 -10.87
N LYS A 93 -9.62 -0.56 -10.94
CA LYS A 93 -9.87 -1.25 -12.21
C LYS A 93 -11.02 -0.62 -13.00
N ALA A 94 -12.10 -0.20 -12.35
CA ALA A 94 -13.21 0.49 -12.99
C ALA A 94 -12.77 1.87 -13.54
N MET A 95 -11.86 2.55 -12.85
CA MET A 95 -11.37 3.88 -13.21
C MET A 95 -10.23 3.89 -14.23
N ARG A 96 -9.74 2.72 -14.69
CA ARG A 96 -8.57 2.61 -15.59
C ARG A 96 -8.66 3.44 -16.87
N ARG A 97 -9.89 3.68 -17.35
CA ARG A 97 -10.21 4.45 -18.58
C ARG A 97 -10.31 5.95 -18.35
N VAL A 98 -10.37 6.42 -17.10
CA VAL A 98 -10.57 7.83 -16.77
C VAL A 98 -9.22 8.55 -16.87
N PRO A 99 -8.99 9.46 -17.83
CA PRO A 99 -7.68 10.08 -18.02
C PRO A 99 -7.36 11.22 -17.03
N TRP A 100 -8.23 11.49 -16.05
CA TRP A 100 -8.20 12.68 -15.21
C TRP A 100 -7.61 12.36 -13.83
N PRO A 101 -6.34 12.72 -13.52
CA PRO A 101 -5.71 12.35 -12.26
C PRO A 101 -6.46 12.86 -11.03
N VAL A 102 -7.10 14.04 -11.14
CA VAL A 102 -7.89 14.65 -10.06
C VAL A 102 -9.06 13.75 -9.64
N VAL A 103 -9.71 13.07 -10.58
CA VAL A 103 -10.82 12.15 -10.28
C VAL A 103 -10.32 10.93 -9.50
N HIS A 104 -9.15 10.39 -9.86
CA HIS A 104 -8.50 9.31 -9.11
C HIS A 104 -8.12 9.76 -7.69
N LEU A 105 -7.54 10.96 -7.55
CA LEU A 105 -7.21 11.51 -6.23
C LEU A 105 -8.47 11.66 -5.36
N ALA A 106 -9.54 12.24 -5.90
CA ALA A 106 -10.81 12.38 -5.19
C ALA A 106 -11.39 11.01 -4.77
N ALA A 107 -11.41 10.04 -5.68
CA ALA A 107 -11.90 8.70 -5.38
C ALA A 107 -11.06 7.99 -4.31
N MET A 108 -9.73 8.11 -4.37
CA MET A 108 -8.82 7.53 -3.37
C MET A 108 -8.92 8.24 -2.01
N THR A 109 -9.18 9.55 -1.99
CA THR A 109 -9.47 10.29 -0.75
C THR A 109 -10.76 9.80 -0.10
N VAL A 110 -11.85 9.63 -0.87
CA VAL A 110 -13.11 9.07 -0.37
C VAL A 110 -12.91 7.64 0.14
N ALA A 111 -12.21 6.80 -0.62
CA ALA A 111 -11.84 5.46 -0.20
C ALA A 111 -11.01 5.48 1.10
N GLY A 112 -10.13 6.46 1.26
CA GLY A 112 -9.38 6.68 2.48
C GLY A 112 -10.25 7.03 3.68
N PHE A 113 -11.22 7.93 3.54
CA PHE A 113 -12.18 8.19 4.63
C PHE A 113 -12.94 6.92 5.05
N LEU A 114 -13.36 6.09 4.08
CA LEU A 114 -14.04 4.82 4.38
C LEU A 114 -13.10 3.84 5.10
N LEU A 115 -11.86 3.71 4.67
CA LEU A 115 -10.85 2.88 5.35
C LEU A 115 -10.57 3.38 6.76
N GLY A 116 -10.49 4.71 6.95
CA GLY A 116 -10.30 5.33 8.25
C GLY A 116 -11.48 5.13 9.20
N ALA A 117 -12.71 5.19 8.68
CA ALA A 117 -13.91 4.85 9.44
C ALA A 117 -13.92 3.36 9.85
N LEU A 118 -13.56 2.45 8.94
CA LEU A 118 -13.42 1.03 9.23
C LEU A 118 -12.35 0.78 10.30
N THR A 119 -11.17 1.41 10.16
CA THR A 119 -10.08 1.33 11.13
C THR A 119 -10.56 1.81 12.51
N THR A 120 -11.25 2.95 12.57
CA THR A 120 -11.79 3.49 13.81
C THR A 120 -12.78 2.53 14.46
N ALA A 121 -13.67 1.92 13.68
CA ALA A 121 -14.62 0.92 14.16
C ALA A 121 -13.91 -0.32 14.75
N ILE A 122 -12.87 -0.82 14.08
CA ILE A 122 -12.07 -1.96 14.57
C ILE A 122 -11.33 -1.59 15.86
N VAL A 123 -10.69 -0.42 15.92
CA VAL A 123 -10.00 0.08 17.12
C VAL A 123 -10.98 0.18 18.29
N MET A 124 -12.15 0.78 18.08
CA MET A 124 -13.20 0.91 19.10
C MET A 124 -13.67 -0.46 19.60
N HIS A 125 -13.77 -1.44 18.72
CA HIS A 125 -14.19 -2.78 19.07
C HIS A 125 -13.15 -3.56 19.88
N ILE A 126 -11.87 -3.44 19.51
CA ILE A 126 -10.76 -4.20 20.13
C ILE A 126 -10.29 -3.55 21.43
N VAL A 127 -10.06 -2.23 21.43
CA VAL A 127 -9.47 -1.49 22.55
C VAL A 127 -10.55 -0.99 23.52
N GLY A 128 -11.77 -0.82 23.03
CA GLY A 128 -12.91 -0.32 23.79
C GLY A 128 -12.99 1.22 23.81
N PRO A 129 -14.20 1.77 24.04
CA PRO A 129 -14.43 3.21 23.99
C PRO A 129 -13.79 3.98 25.15
N ALA A 130 -13.51 3.32 26.28
CA ALA A 130 -12.93 3.96 27.47
C ALA A 130 -11.49 4.43 27.27
N VAL A 131 -10.76 3.85 26.31
CA VAL A 131 -9.37 4.23 25.98
C VAL A 131 -9.34 5.21 24.79
N PHE A 132 -10.50 5.48 24.20
CA PHE A 132 -10.60 6.31 23.02
C PHE A 132 -10.62 7.80 23.39
N VAL A 133 -9.50 8.47 23.16
CA VAL A 133 -9.37 9.91 23.41
C VAL A 133 -10.28 10.69 22.45
N PRO A 134 -11.06 11.68 22.92
CA PRO A 134 -11.84 12.55 22.05
C PRO A 134 -10.97 13.14 20.92
N GLY A 135 -11.42 13.00 19.67
CA GLY A 135 -10.67 13.44 18.49
C GLY A 135 -9.72 12.41 17.88
N ALA A 136 -9.40 11.29 18.57
CA ALA A 136 -8.57 10.22 17.99
C ALA A 136 -9.20 9.61 16.72
N GLY A 137 -10.53 9.59 16.63
CA GLY A 137 -11.23 9.13 15.43
C GLY A 137 -10.98 9.99 14.21
N LEU A 138 -10.82 11.30 14.38
CA LEU A 138 -10.43 12.18 13.28
C LEU A 138 -8.99 11.90 12.83
N VAL A 139 -8.09 11.60 13.77
CA VAL A 139 -6.70 11.22 13.45
C VAL A 139 -6.67 9.92 12.64
N TYR A 140 -7.41 8.90 13.06
CA TYR A 140 -7.48 7.63 12.35
C TYR A 140 -8.23 7.73 11.02
N ALA A 141 -9.24 8.61 10.90
CA ALA A 141 -9.96 8.85 9.66
C ALA A 141 -9.13 9.61 8.62
N SER A 142 -8.40 10.64 9.07
CA SER A 142 -7.62 11.53 8.19
C SER A 142 -6.33 10.91 7.68
N GLY A 143 -5.71 9.99 8.44
CA GLY A 143 -4.50 9.29 8.01
C GLY A 143 -4.65 8.62 6.64
N PRO A 144 -5.56 7.64 6.48
CA PRO A 144 -5.88 7.01 5.22
C PRO A 144 -6.37 7.97 4.12
N ALA A 145 -7.17 8.99 4.48
CA ALA A 145 -7.71 9.97 3.53
C ALA A 145 -6.60 10.77 2.81
N VAL A 146 -5.45 10.96 3.47
CA VAL A 146 -4.27 11.61 2.90
C VAL A 146 -3.31 10.59 2.28
N SER A 147 -3.08 9.46 2.94
CA SER A 147 -2.06 8.48 2.51
C SER A 147 -2.43 7.72 1.23
N LEU A 148 -3.69 7.34 1.04
CA LEU A 148 -4.16 6.62 -0.16
C LEU A 148 -3.97 7.40 -1.46
N PRO A 149 -4.43 8.66 -1.59
CA PRO A 149 -4.20 9.44 -2.81
C PRO A 149 -2.71 9.69 -3.04
N LEU A 150 -1.91 9.89 -2.00
CA LEU A 150 -0.45 10.03 -2.13
C LEU A 150 0.22 8.73 -2.59
N ALA A 151 -0.17 7.58 -2.05
CA ALA A 151 0.32 6.28 -2.47
C ALA A 151 -0.05 5.97 -3.92
N TRP A 152 -1.29 6.31 -4.33
CA TRP A 152 -1.72 6.20 -5.72
C TRP A 152 -0.90 7.13 -6.63
N LEU A 153 -0.69 8.39 -6.24
CA LEU A 153 0.07 9.35 -7.04
C LEU A 153 1.53 8.92 -7.22
N THR A 154 2.17 8.45 -6.16
CA THR A 154 3.56 7.99 -6.21
C THR A 154 3.68 6.70 -7.03
N THR A 155 2.76 5.75 -6.87
CA THR A 155 2.71 4.51 -7.64
C THR A 155 2.44 4.77 -9.12
N SER A 156 1.46 5.62 -9.46
CA SER A 156 1.13 5.98 -10.84
C SER A 156 2.29 6.65 -11.56
N ARG A 157 2.97 7.60 -10.91
CA ARG A 157 4.15 8.27 -11.45
C ARG A 157 5.29 7.29 -11.69
N ARG A 158 5.60 6.44 -10.70
CA ARG A 158 6.65 5.43 -10.83
C ARG A 158 6.37 4.45 -11.96
N ALA A 159 5.13 3.99 -12.07
CA ALA A 159 4.74 3.04 -13.11
C ALA A 159 4.86 3.65 -14.52
N ARG A 160 4.47 4.92 -14.69
CA ARG A 160 4.65 5.65 -15.96
C ARG A 160 6.12 5.91 -16.29
N LEU A 161 6.96 6.19 -15.30
CA LEU A 161 8.42 6.34 -15.49
C LEU A 161 9.09 5.01 -15.85
N ALA A 162 8.57 3.88 -15.34
CA ALA A 162 9.02 2.55 -15.72
C ALA A 162 8.73 2.28 -17.21
N ASP A 163 7.54 2.66 -17.70
CA ASP A 163 7.17 2.49 -19.11
C ASP A 163 8.07 3.26 -20.08
N THR A 164 8.60 4.41 -19.66
CA THR A 164 9.53 5.20 -20.49
C THR A 164 10.95 4.63 -20.49
N GLY A 165 11.22 3.56 -19.73
CA GLY A 165 12.57 2.99 -19.56
C GLY A 165 13.52 3.87 -18.75
N LEU A 166 13.00 4.89 -18.04
CA LEU A 166 13.80 5.82 -17.24
C LEU A 166 14.15 5.26 -15.87
N LEU A 167 13.37 4.30 -15.37
CA LEU A 167 13.70 3.60 -14.14
C LEU A 167 14.59 2.40 -14.44
N PRO A 168 15.66 2.18 -13.64
CA PRO A 168 16.45 0.96 -13.74
C PRO A 168 15.54 -0.25 -13.62
N LEU A 169 15.65 -1.20 -14.55
CA LEU A 169 15.02 -2.50 -14.38
C LEU A 169 15.53 -3.11 -13.06
N PRO A 170 14.66 -3.80 -12.29
CA PRO A 170 15.12 -4.61 -11.17
C PRO A 170 16.30 -5.45 -11.63
N LYS A 171 17.42 -5.38 -10.90
CA LYS A 171 18.62 -6.13 -11.26
C LYS A 171 18.21 -7.60 -11.39
N PRO A 172 18.59 -8.30 -12.49
CA PRO A 172 18.28 -9.72 -12.62
C PRO A 172 18.75 -10.43 -11.35
N ASP A 173 17.84 -11.19 -10.75
CA ASP A 173 18.12 -11.90 -9.52
C ASP A 173 19.25 -12.91 -9.81
N PRO A 174 20.43 -12.78 -9.18
CA PRO A 174 21.58 -13.59 -9.54
C PRO A 174 21.38 -15.08 -9.28
N ASP A 175 20.42 -15.44 -8.42
CA ASP A 175 20.04 -16.81 -8.08
C ASP A 175 18.80 -17.32 -8.82
N ALA A 176 17.99 -16.48 -9.48
CA ALA A 176 16.81 -16.95 -10.23
C ALA A 176 17.16 -18.04 -11.26
N ASN A 177 18.30 -17.91 -11.94
CA ASN A 177 18.77 -18.95 -12.88
C ASN A 177 19.10 -20.28 -12.17
N ALA A 178 19.56 -20.23 -10.92
CA ALA A 178 19.84 -21.41 -10.12
C ALA A 178 18.55 -22.05 -9.58
N GLU A 179 17.58 -21.24 -9.16
CA GLU A 179 16.27 -21.69 -8.68
C GLU A 179 15.44 -22.33 -9.81
N ASP A 180 15.40 -21.71 -10.99
CA ASP A 180 14.72 -22.25 -12.17
C ASP A 180 15.37 -23.57 -12.62
N GLY A 181 16.71 -23.62 -12.62
CA GLY A 181 17.45 -24.84 -12.95
C GLY A 181 17.21 -25.98 -11.95
N LEU A 182 16.94 -25.68 -10.67
CA LEU A 182 16.55 -26.66 -9.67
C LEU A 182 15.11 -27.14 -9.89
N ALA A 183 14.18 -26.22 -10.17
CA ALA A 183 12.77 -26.53 -10.43
C ALA A 183 12.61 -27.46 -11.65
N ASP A 184 13.36 -27.24 -12.73
CA ASP A 184 13.32 -28.09 -13.92
C ASP A 184 13.89 -29.50 -13.67
N ARG A 185 14.93 -29.62 -12.84
CA ARG A 185 15.46 -30.94 -12.41
C ARG A 185 14.43 -31.71 -11.58
N LEU A 186 13.71 -31.05 -10.68
CA LEU A 186 12.66 -31.68 -9.88
C LEU A 186 11.46 -32.14 -10.73
N ARG A 187 11.07 -31.35 -11.74
CA ARG A 187 10.00 -31.75 -12.70
C ARG A 187 10.40 -32.95 -13.56
N SER A 188 11.64 -32.98 -14.04
CA SER A 188 12.14 -34.11 -14.83
C SER A 188 12.23 -35.41 -14.00
N GLN A 189 12.57 -35.34 -12.72
CA GLN A 189 12.58 -36.51 -11.82
C GLN A 189 11.17 -37.03 -11.51
N THR A 190 10.18 -36.16 -11.39
CA THR A 190 8.79 -36.55 -11.07
C THR A 190 8.03 -37.14 -12.26
N HIS A 191 8.36 -36.76 -13.50
CA HIS A 191 7.77 -37.39 -14.70
C HIS A 191 8.52 -38.66 -15.16
N GLY A 192 9.80 -38.82 -14.81
CA GLY A 192 10.57 -40.01 -15.15
C GLY A 192 10.22 -41.27 -14.35
N SER A 193 9.51 -41.17 -13.22
CA SER A 193 9.23 -42.31 -12.33
C SER A 193 7.91 -43.04 -12.58
N SER A 194 7.05 -42.56 -13.49
CA SER A 194 5.74 -43.16 -13.80
C SER A 194 5.79 -44.30 -14.83
N GLY A 195 6.96 -44.62 -15.37
CA GLY A 195 7.13 -45.53 -16.51
C GLY A 195 7.66 -46.93 -16.18
N ARG A 196 7.55 -47.41 -14.93
CA ARG A 196 7.96 -48.76 -14.54
C ARG A 196 6.85 -49.50 -13.83
#